data_AF-A0A3P3U1A6-F1
#
_entry.id   AF-A0A3P3U1A6-F1
#
_cell.length_a   1.000
_cell.length_b   1.000
_cell.length_c   1.000
_cell.angle_alpha   90.00
_cell.angle_beta   90.00
_cell.angle_gamma   90.00
#
_symmetry.space_group_name_H-M   'P 1'
#
loop_
_entity.id
_entity.type
_entity.pdbx_description
1 polymer ?
#
loop_
_entity_poly.entity_id
_entity_poly.type
_entity_poly.pdbx_seq_one_letter_code
_entity_poly.pdbx_strand_id
1 'polypeptide(L)'
;MKSFKWMGLLLALTLLAGMALSGCGGGGSSGSPGTTSGNAGGNAGARQETAPNGLAPVELSLYLPGGPDKDVAAVEQEINAYLKDKINATLKINQLSWDKPADKVNLMIQSGEVFDMTFTWDFLTNASKGAYYPLEDLLDKYAKETKEQINPAYLQAATVNGHLYAIPTEKELGQSVGFAFDKAIVDKYNFDIENLQKLEDIEPMLQTIKKKEPAITPLFMNHTDTMFWFPVYPNAEDIDGSNDIPTMLDYGTMKVFNEYDTPEMLERLKLIRKWYESGYINKNGATDKTELKDAVKNGKAWFTYGNMNPTSANDWTNLTGRPMQIKTLLPVKVGTKSLQGSMLAISRTSKNPERSMMFINLIHTDPVLYNMLTFGLEGKHYNKLSDGTVELIPDSGYNSVSQWMIGNVLLSYINKNEDPARVELYKTWNENSTISPVLGFVFDSSKVQSQIGALTNIVKQYKNTLFTGQKDPEPVLGEMNQKLKAAGIDEVIKELQFQLDAFRE
;
A
#
# COMPACT_ATOMS: atom_id res chain seq x y z
N MET A 1 -34.39 25.09 41.62
CA MET A 1 -34.07 23.65 41.80
C MET A 1 -32.80 23.39 41.00
N LYS A 2 -31.56 23.68 41.44
CA LYS A 2 -30.76 23.24 42.59
C LYS A 2 -30.82 21.71 42.83
N SER A 3 -29.62 21.12 42.84
CA SER A 3 -29.15 19.75 43.15
C SER A 3 -29.35 18.64 42.12
N PHE A 4 -28.36 18.43 41.23
CA PHE A 4 -27.99 17.10 40.71
C PHE A 4 -26.55 17.12 40.17
N LYS A 5 -25.59 17.36 41.06
CA LYS A 5 -24.17 17.05 40.89
C LYS A 5 -23.73 16.58 42.27
N TRP A 6 -23.43 15.29 42.46
CA TRP A 6 -22.66 14.70 43.58
C TRP A 6 -22.75 13.16 43.69
N MET A 7 -23.37 12.44 42.75
CA MET A 7 -23.51 10.97 42.85
C MET A 7 -22.45 10.15 42.06
N GLY A 8 -21.40 10.79 41.54
CA GLY A 8 -20.39 10.13 40.69
C GLY A 8 -19.03 9.85 41.34
N LEU A 9 -18.79 10.32 42.58
CA LEU A 9 -17.44 10.30 43.18
C LEU A 9 -17.24 9.26 44.29
N LEU A 10 -18.22 8.39 44.56
CA LEU A 10 -18.21 7.44 45.68
C LEU A 10 -18.11 5.96 45.27
N LEU A 11 -17.97 5.66 43.97
CA LEU A 11 -17.84 4.28 43.47
C LEU A 11 -16.42 3.92 42.99
N ALA A 12 -15.46 4.85 43.05
CA ALA A 12 -14.11 4.67 42.50
C ALA A 12 -13.02 4.43 43.56
N LEU A 13 -13.39 4.22 44.84
CA LEU A 13 -12.44 4.17 45.96
C LEU A 13 -12.51 2.90 46.85
N THR A 14 -13.25 1.86 46.42
CA THR A 14 -13.49 0.65 47.24
C THR A 14 -13.07 -0.68 46.62
N LEU A 15 -12.23 -0.70 45.58
CA LEU A 15 -11.84 -1.94 44.88
C LEU A 15 -10.32 -2.20 44.80
N LEU A 16 -9.52 -1.58 45.67
CA LEU A 16 -8.05 -1.67 45.63
C LEU A 16 -7.38 -2.08 46.95
N ALA A 17 -8.10 -2.72 47.87
CA ALA A 17 -7.49 -3.27 49.08
C ALA A 17 -8.12 -4.60 49.50
N GLY A 18 -7.32 -5.67 49.40
CA GLY A 18 -7.56 -6.90 50.15
C GLY A 18 -7.63 -8.15 49.29
N MET A 19 -6.50 -8.85 49.17
CA MET A 19 -6.38 -10.24 49.60
C MET A 19 -4.94 -10.73 49.39
N ALA A 20 -4.14 -10.57 50.45
CA ALA A 20 -2.99 -11.42 50.70
C ALA A 20 -3.20 -12.08 52.07
N LEU A 21 -2.94 -13.40 52.11
CA LEU A 21 -2.55 -14.23 53.26
C LEU A 21 -3.62 -14.66 54.29
N SER A 22 -4.04 -15.92 54.18
CA SER A 22 -4.21 -16.94 55.24
C SER A 22 -4.72 -18.23 54.57
N GLY A 23 -4.36 -19.47 54.94
CA GLY A 23 -3.79 -19.93 56.19
C GLY A 23 -2.91 -21.20 56.08
N CYS A 24 -2.42 -21.57 57.25
CA CYS A 24 -1.43 -22.60 57.55
C CYS A 24 -2.09 -23.81 58.23
N GLY A 25 -1.46 -24.99 58.08
CA GLY A 25 -1.51 -26.12 59.04
C GLY A 25 -2.57 -27.20 58.77
N GLY A 26 -2.30 -28.50 58.86
CA GLY A 26 -1.11 -29.27 59.25
C GLY A 26 -1.52 -30.71 59.61
N GLY A 27 -0.61 -31.68 59.44
CA GLY A 27 -0.81 -33.07 59.89
C GLY A 27 0.26 -34.02 59.34
N GLY A 28 1.32 -34.26 60.13
CA GLY A 28 2.48 -35.06 59.72
C GLY A 28 2.49 -36.50 60.25
N SER A 29 3.40 -37.31 59.69
CA SER A 29 4.04 -38.43 60.37
C SER A 29 5.40 -38.75 59.75
N SER A 30 6.36 -38.93 60.63
CA SER A 30 7.83 -38.98 60.55
C SER A 30 8.47 -40.24 59.94
N GLY A 31 9.68 -40.07 59.39
CA GLY A 31 10.69 -41.13 59.18
C GLY A 31 11.98 -40.59 58.55
N SER A 32 13.08 -40.58 59.30
CA SER A 32 14.41 -40.00 58.97
C SER A 32 15.38 -41.07 58.37
N PRO A 33 16.68 -40.81 58.14
CA PRO A 33 17.25 -40.28 56.89
C PRO A 33 18.30 -41.22 56.22
N GLY A 34 18.67 -40.94 54.97
CA GLY A 34 19.75 -41.64 54.26
C GLY A 34 20.64 -40.67 53.46
N THR A 35 21.81 -40.38 54.01
CA THR A 35 22.95 -39.69 53.41
C THR A 35 23.54 -40.42 52.21
N THR A 36 23.97 -39.67 51.17
CA THR A 36 25.33 -39.80 50.59
C THR A 36 25.66 -38.64 49.64
N SER A 37 26.66 -37.85 50.05
CA SER A 37 27.81 -37.32 49.28
C SER A 37 27.61 -36.71 47.88
N GLY A 38 28.14 -35.49 47.73
CA GLY A 38 28.03 -34.69 46.53
C GLY A 38 29.21 -34.80 45.57
N ASN A 39 29.19 -33.94 44.56
CA ASN A 39 30.40 -33.37 44.00
C ASN A 39 30.08 -32.04 43.30
N ALA A 40 30.92 -31.05 43.55
CA ALA A 40 30.91 -29.75 42.92
C ALA A 40 31.67 -29.79 41.58
N GLY A 41 31.28 -28.91 40.66
CA GLY A 41 32.15 -28.41 39.60
C GLY A 41 31.82 -28.92 38.19
N GLY A 42 31.58 -27.97 37.29
CA GLY A 42 31.61 -28.24 35.85
C GLY A 42 30.77 -27.29 35.02
N ASN A 43 31.19 -26.02 34.94
CA ASN A 43 30.76 -25.10 33.89
C ASN A 43 31.17 -25.70 32.53
N ALA A 44 30.22 -26.26 31.78
CA ALA A 44 30.42 -26.69 30.41
C ALA A 44 29.55 -25.81 29.52
N GLY A 45 30.19 -24.79 28.92
CA GLY A 45 29.58 -23.94 27.93
C GLY A 45 29.00 -24.79 26.80
N ALA A 46 27.72 -24.57 26.51
CA ALA A 46 27.09 -25.07 25.32
C ALA A 46 27.88 -24.53 24.12
N ARG A 47 28.58 -25.43 23.43
CA ARG A 47 29.24 -25.14 22.17
C ARG A 47 28.13 -24.79 21.19
N GLN A 48 27.95 -23.50 20.91
CA GLN A 48 27.11 -23.05 19.80
C GLN A 48 27.66 -23.72 18.54
N GLU A 49 26.85 -24.57 17.92
CA GLU A 49 27.15 -25.12 16.61
C GLU A 49 27.20 -23.95 15.62
N THR A 50 28.39 -23.45 15.36
CA THR A 50 28.68 -22.62 14.20
C THR A 50 28.38 -23.44 12.96
N ALA A 51 27.43 -22.98 12.15
CA ALA A 51 27.12 -23.59 10.86
C ALA A 51 28.33 -23.55 9.92
N PRO A 52 28.32 -24.28 8.79
CA PRO A 52 29.42 -24.31 7.82
C PRO A 52 29.88 -22.93 7.33
N ASN A 53 29.00 -21.94 7.39
CA ASN A 53 29.24 -20.54 7.03
C ASN A 53 29.82 -19.68 8.19
N GLY A 54 30.14 -20.27 9.34
CA GLY A 54 30.74 -19.59 10.51
C GLY A 54 29.77 -18.69 11.28
N LEU A 55 28.49 -18.70 10.94
CA LEU A 55 27.47 -17.83 11.50
C LEU A 55 26.81 -18.49 12.72
N ALA A 56 26.50 -17.70 13.76
CA ALA A 56 25.73 -18.17 14.91
C ALA A 56 24.23 -18.35 14.53
N PRO A 57 23.54 -19.37 15.08
CA PRO A 57 22.12 -19.58 14.84
C PRO A 57 21.29 -18.46 15.48
N VAL A 58 20.35 -17.91 14.73
CA VAL A 58 19.42 -16.87 15.22
C VAL A 58 18.00 -17.14 14.72
N GLU A 59 17.01 -16.73 15.49
CA GLU A 59 15.61 -16.68 15.04
C GLU A 59 15.25 -15.25 14.68
N LEU A 60 14.67 -15.05 13.50
CA LEU A 60 14.20 -13.77 12.98
C LEU A 60 12.68 -13.69 13.08
N SER A 61 12.18 -12.58 13.58
CA SER A 61 10.75 -12.27 13.59
C SER A 61 10.36 -11.37 12.42
N LEU A 62 9.33 -11.77 11.66
CA LEU A 62 8.79 -11.00 10.54
C LEU A 62 7.31 -10.70 10.77
N TYR A 63 6.98 -9.42 10.92
CA TYR A 63 5.60 -8.96 11.12
C TYR A 63 4.99 -8.46 9.81
N LEU A 64 3.91 -9.10 9.38
CA LEU A 64 3.20 -8.80 8.13
C LEU A 64 1.70 -8.70 8.38
N PRO A 65 0.91 -7.95 7.59
CA PRO A 65 -0.53 -8.07 7.67
C PRO A 65 -0.97 -9.45 7.17
N GLY A 66 -1.97 -10.03 7.83
CA GLY A 66 -2.48 -11.34 7.48
C GLY A 66 -3.64 -11.77 8.35
N GLY A 67 -4.27 -12.87 7.96
CA GLY A 67 -5.25 -13.59 8.77
C GLY A 67 -4.69 -14.94 9.22
N PRO A 68 -5.23 -15.53 10.31
CA PRO A 68 -4.73 -16.80 10.83
C PRO A 68 -4.67 -17.87 9.76
N ASP A 69 -3.50 -18.47 9.64
CA ASP A 69 -3.16 -19.46 8.62
C ASP A 69 -2.83 -20.78 9.30
N LYS A 70 -3.44 -21.87 8.81
CA LYS A 70 -3.33 -23.19 9.47
C LYS A 70 -2.01 -23.87 9.16
N ASP A 71 -1.40 -23.52 8.03
CA ASP A 71 -0.23 -24.20 7.49
C ASP A 71 1.03 -23.34 7.52
N VAL A 72 0.96 -22.10 8.04
CA VAL A 72 2.13 -21.23 8.25
C VAL A 72 3.26 -21.94 8.98
N ALA A 73 2.98 -22.74 10.00
CA ALA A 73 4.00 -23.48 10.74
C ALA A 73 4.70 -24.55 9.89
N ALA A 74 3.98 -25.22 8.99
CA ALA A 74 4.56 -26.20 8.07
C ALA A 74 5.44 -25.51 7.02
N VAL A 75 5.03 -24.34 6.53
CA VAL A 75 5.84 -23.54 5.61
C VAL A 75 7.06 -22.95 6.30
N GLU A 76 6.92 -22.41 7.52
CA GLU A 76 8.03 -21.95 8.35
C GLU A 76 9.07 -23.06 8.54
N GLN A 77 8.66 -24.31 8.78
CA GLN A 77 9.58 -25.43 8.94
C GLN A 77 10.46 -25.65 7.70
N GLU A 78 9.86 -25.65 6.51
CA GLU A 78 10.60 -25.83 5.24
C GLU A 78 11.50 -24.61 4.94
N ILE A 79 11.01 -23.40 5.18
CA ILE A 79 11.80 -22.16 5.06
C ILE A 79 13.00 -22.21 6.02
N ASN A 80 12.80 -22.66 7.26
CA ASN A 80 13.84 -22.70 8.28
C ASN A 80 14.93 -23.71 7.94
N ALA A 81 14.56 -24.86 7.38
CA ALA A 81 15.53 -25.81 6.84
C ALA A 81 16.34 -25.17 5.68
N TYR A 82 15.66 -24.46 4.79
CA TYR A 82 16.28 -23.79 3.64
C TYR A 82 17.23 -22.65 4.02
N LEU A 83 16.85 -21.83 5.01
CA LEU A 83 17.63 -20.68 5.49
C LEU A 83 18.84 -21.09 6.32
N LYS A 84 18.83 -22.27 6.94
CA LYS A 84 19.93 -22.74 7.80
C LYS A 84 21.27 -22.79 7.06
N ASP A 85 21.27 -23.32 5.83
CA ASP A 85 22.51 -23.45 5.05
C ASP A 85 22.96 -22.12 4.42
N LYS A 86 22.02 -21.20 4.19
CA LYS A 86 22.30 -19.89 3.57
C LYS A 86 22.80 -18.88 4.58
N ILE A 87 22.02 -18.66 5.64
CA ILE A 87 22.24 -17.60 6.61
C ILE A 87 22.25 -18.09 8.06
N ASN A 88 22.11 -19.40 8.30
CA ASN A 88 21.99 -19.99 9.63
C ASN A 88 20.94 -19.28 10.50
N ALA A 89 19.75 -19.06 9.95
CA ALA A 89 18.64 -18.47 10.67
C ALA A 89 17.35 -19.27 10.50
N THR A 90 16.46 -19.12 11.48
CA THR A 90 15.04 -19.48 11.38
C THR A 90 14.20 -18.20 11.26
N LEU A 91 13.01 -18.33 10.68
CA LEU A 91 12.04 -17.28 10.47
C LEU A 91 10.77 -17.64 11.23
N LYS A 92 10.25 -16.68 11.98
CA LYS A 92 8.93 -16.68 12.59
C LYS A 92 8.08 -15.59 11.95
N ILE A 93 7.04 -16.00 11.22
CA ILE A 93 6.07 -15.11 10.59
C ILE A 93 4.97 -14.81 11.61
N ASN A 94 4.79 -13.53 11.89
CA ASN A 94 3.78 -13.01 12.80
C ASN A 94 2.76 -12.20 12.00
N GLN A 95 1.55 -12.74 11.87
CA GLN A 95 0.50 -12.09 11.10
C GLN A 95 -0.28 -11.11 11.97
N LEU A 96 -0.42 -9.88 11.46
CA LEU A 96 -1.19 -8.82 12.07
C LEU A 96 -2.54 -8.71 11.36
N SER A 97 -3.62 -8.81 12.13
CA SER A 97 -4.98 -8.68 11.59
C SER A 97 -5.15 -7.40 10.78
N TRP A 98 -5.86 -7.52 9.66
CA TRP A 98 -6.20 -6.42 8.75
C TRP A 98 -7.01 -5.27 9.37
N ASP A 99 -7.64 -5.48 10.53
CA ASP A 99 -8.45 -4.44 11.17
C ASP A 99 -7.58 -3.22 11.57
N LYS A 100 -6.38 -3.45 12.14
CA LYS A 100 -5.47 -2.39 12.65
C LYS A 100 -4.00 -2.82 12.74
N PRO A 101 -3.34 -3.22 11.63
CA PRO A 101 -1.97 -3.70 11.70
C PRO A 101 -0.97 -2.58 12.08
N ALA A 102 -1.19 -1.34 11.62
CA ALA A 102 -0.36 -0.18 11.95
C ALA A 102 -0.32 0.10 13.46
N ASP A 103 -1.47 0.10 14.14
CA ASP A 103 -1.57 0.35 15.59
C ASP A 103 -0.78 -0.69 16.40
N LYS A 104 -0.75 -1.95 15.95
CA LYS A 104 0.00 -3.02 16.62
C LYS A 104 1.51 -2.78 16.53
N VAL A 105 2.02 -2.49 15.33
CA VAL A 105 3.44 -2.17 15.15
C VAL A 105 3.82 -0.91 15.93
N ASN A 106 2.98 0.12 15.89
CA ASN A 106 3.21 1.36 16.62
C ASN A 106 3.28 1.13 18.15
N LEU A 107 2.46 0.22 18.70
CA LEU A 107 2.52 -0.16 20.11
C LEU A 107 3.80 -0.92 20.46
N MET A 108 4.24 -1.84 19.60
CA MET A 108 5.51 -2.56 19.76
C MET A 108 6.70 -1.59 19.77
N ILE A 109 6.73 -0.64 18.84
CA ILE A 109 7.74 0.42 18.76
C ILE A 109 7.74 1.27 20.05
N GLN A 110 6.56 1.72 20.50
CA GLN A 110 6.43 2.57 21.69
C GLN A 110 6.81 1.86 22.99
N SER A 111 6.54 0.55 23.08
CA SER A 111 6.88 -0.27 24.26
C SER A 111 8.33 -0.74 24.27
N GLY A 112 9.08 -0.55 23.16
CA GLY A 112 10.45 -1.03 23.03
C GLY A 112 10.54 -2.54 22.90
N GLU A 113 9.48 -3.20 22.42
CA GLU A 113 9.47 -4.64 22.17
C GLU A 113 10.59 -5.01 21.17
N VAL A 114 11.24 -6.14 21.40
CA VAL A 114 12.30 -6.65 20.52
C VAL A 114 11.67 -7.45 19.39
N PHE A 115 11.88 -7.00 18.16
CA PHE A 115 11.53 -7.71 16.94
C PHE A 115 12.53 -7.34 15.84
N ASP A 116 12.52 -8.07 14.72
CA ASP A 116 13.53 -7.92 13.68
C ASP A 116 13.01 -7.14 12.48
N MET A 117 11.97 -7.64 11.82
CA MET A 117 11.47 -7.08 10.57
C MET A 117 9.97 -6.82 10.63
N THR A 118 9.52 -5.75 9.98
CA THR A 118 8.09 -5.44 9.84
C THR A 118 7.80 -4.83 8.48
N PHE A 119 6.60 -5.12 7.95
CA PHE A 119 6.00 -4.30 6.91
C PHE A 119 5.77 -2.86 7.43
N THR A 120 5.88 -1.87 6.55
CA THR A 120 5.75 -0.45 6.92
C THR A 120 4.37 0.12 6.56
N TRP A 121 3.60 0.59 7.54
CA TRP A 121 2.34 1.33 7.32
C TRP A 121 2.51 2.84 7.50
N ASP A 122 3.11 3.26 8.63
CA ASP A 122 3.40 4.66 8.95
C ASP A 122 4.89 4.96 8.77
N PHE A 123 5.43 4.58 7.60
CA PHE A 123 6.88 4.58 7.36
C PHE A 123 7.55 5.89 7.77
N LEU A 124 7.11 7.01 7.20
CA LEU A 124 7.75 8.31 7.43
C LEU A 124 7.70 8.73 8.90
N THR A 125 6.54 8.59 9.53
CA THR A 125 6.33 8.94 10.94
C THR A 125 7.27 8.12 11.84
N ASN A 126 7.37 6.82 11.60
CA ASN A 126 8.19 5.92 12.40
C ASN A 126 9.68 6.08 12.11
N ALA A 127 10.07 6.26 10.85
CA ALA A 127 11.44 6.56 10.46
C ALA A 127 11.93 7.87 11.11
N SER A 128 11.13 8.93 11.05
CA SER A 128 11.46 10.23 11.66
C SER A 128 11.59 10.18 13.18
N LYS A 129 10.84 9.28 13.84
CA LYS A 129 10.94 9.00 15.28
C LYS A 129 12.09 8.04 15.62
N GLY A 130 12.83 7.58 14.62
CA GLY A 130 13.96 6.68 14.80
C GLY A 130 13.56 5.25 15.20
N ALA A 131 12.37 4.79 14.81
CA ALA A 131 11.89 3.44 15.10
C ALA A 131 12.63 2.34 14.32
N TYR A 132 13.23 2.68 13.19
CA TYR A 132 13.91 1.75 12.30
C TYR A 132 15.43 1.94 12.32
N TYR A 133 16.13 0.87 11.98
CA TYR A 133 17.59 0.83 11.86
C TYR A 133 18.04 1.46 10.51
N PRO A 134 19.06 2.34 10.46
CA PRO A 134 19.62 2.83 9.19
C PRO A 134 20.25 1.70 8.37
N LEU A 135 19.88 1.58 7.10
CA LEU A 135 20.13 0.39 6.29
C LEU A 135 21.29 0.53 5.31
N GLU A 136 21.81 1.73 5.04
CA GLU A 136 22.83 1.98 4.02
C GLU A 136 24.06 1.07 4.16
N ASP A 137 24.63 0.94 5.36
CA ASP A 137 25.79 0.09 5.61
C ASP A 137 25.46 -1.40 5.50
N LEU A 138 24.26 -1.80 5.94
CA LEU A 138 23.81 -3.19 5.88
C LEU A 138 23.54 -3.59 4.43
N LEU A 139 22.93 -2.72 3.65
CA LEU A 139 22.64 -2.91 2.23
C LEU A 139 23.94 -3.14 1.46
N ASP A 140 24.95 -2.32 1.70
CA ASP A 140 26.26 -2.42 1.02
C ASP A 140 27.02 -3.70 1.35
N LYS A 141 26.91 -4.16 2.61
CA LYS A 141 27.67 -5.32 3.09
C LYS A 141 26.95 -6.65 2.88
N TYR A 142 25.63 -6.68 3.02
CA TYR A 142 24.85 -7.91 3.13
C TYR A 142 23.76 -8.08 2.06
N ALA A 143 23.47 -7.03 1.28
CA ALA A 143 22.44 -7.07 0.24
C ALA A 143 22.86 -6.40 -1.09
N LYS A 144 24.12 -6.65 -1.49
CA LYS A 144 24.73 -6.05 -2.69
C LYS A 144 23.98 -6.40 -3.98
N GLU A 145 23.50 -7.64 -4.10
CA GLU A 145 22.74 -8.09 -5.27
C GLU A 145 21.40 -7.35 -5.37
N THR A 146 20.67 -7.23 -4.25
CA THR A 146 19.47 -6.38 -4.19
C THR A 146 19.78 -4.94 -4.57
N LYS A 147 20.86 -4.34 -4.03
CA LYS A 147 21.26 -2.96 -4.34
C LYS A 147 21.55 -2.76 -5.83
N GLU A 148 22.17 -3.74 -6.48
CA GLU A 148 22.55 -3.67 -7.90
C GLU A 148 21.34 -3.79 -8.85
N GLN A 149 20.31 -4.57 -8.48
CA GLN A 149 19.15 -4.81 -9.34
C GLN A 149 17.98 -3.84 -9.10
N ILE A 150 17.80 -3.36 -7.85
CA ILE A 150 16.64 -2.55 -7.49
C ILE A 150 16.69 -1.19 -8.17
N ASN A 151 15.54 -0.71 -8.68
CA ASN A 151 15.48 0.63 -9.22
C ASN A 151 15.84 1.66 -8.12
N PRO A 152 16.84 2.54 -8.34
CA PRO A 152 17.31 3.49 -7.31
C PRO A 152 16.21 4.40 -6.74
N ALA A 153 15.14 4.65 -7.51
CA ALA A 153 14.00 5.43 -7.06
C ALA A 153 13.33 4.83 -5.81
N TYR A 154 13.30 3.49 -5.68
CA TYR A 154 12.79 2.82 -4.49
C TYR A 154 13.61 3.20 -3.24
N LEU A 155 14.94 3.09 -3.33
CA LEU A 155 15.83 3.41 -2.21
C LEU A 155 15.80 4.91 -1.88
N GLN A 156 15.70 5.78 -2.89
CA GLN A 156 15.55 7.21 -2.70
C GLN A 156 14.26 7.55 -1.96
N ALA A 157 13.12 6.96 -2.36
CA ALA A 157 11.85 7.17 -1.67
C ALA A 157 11.83 6.63 -0.24
N ALA A 158 12.60 5.59 0.05
CA ALA A 158 12.77 5.03 1.41
C ALA A 158 13.85 5.74 2.24
N THR A 159 14.44 6.83 1.74
CA THR A 159 15.42 7.64 2.46
C THR A 159 14.74 8.81 3.16
N VAL A 160 14.97 8.96 4.46
CA VAL A 160 14.41 10.05 5.29
C VAL A 160 15.56 10.70 6.05
N ASN A 161 15.69 12.03 5.95
CA ASN A 161 16.76 12.79 6.61
C ASN A 161 18.16 12.22 6.34
N GLY A 162 18.43 11.79 5.11
CA GLY A 162 19.74 11.27 4.67
C GLY A 162 20.02 9.79 5.00
N HIS A 163 19.09 9.07 5.64
CA HIS A 163 19.27 7.66 6.00
C HIS A 163 18.20 6.77 5.36
N LEU A 164 18.61 5.59 4.89
CA LEU A 164 17.70 4.59 4.32
C LEU A 164 17.07 3.78 5.45
N TYR A 165 15.74 3.69 5.53
CA TYR A 165 15.08 3.03 6.66
C TYR A 165 14.22 1.81 6.31
N ALA A 166 14.04 1.53 5.03
CA ALA A 166 13.33 0.34 4.57
C ALA A 166 13.84 -0.10 3.19
N ILE A 167 13.64 -1.38 2.86
CA ILE A 167 13.85 -1.91 1.52
C ILE A 167 12.46 -2.12 0.87
N PRO A 168 12.12 -1.36 -0.19
CA PRO A 168 10.84 -1.52 -0.87
C PRO A 168 10.70 -2.83 -1.64
N THR A 169 9.47 -3.30 -1.77
CA THR A 169 9.13 -4.42 -2.66
C THR A 169 9.29 -4.00 -4.12
N GLU A 170 10.01 -4.79 -4.92
CA GLU A 170 10.19 -4.54 -6.35
C GLU A 170 8.95 -4.99 -7.11
N LYS A 171 8.12 -4.03 -7.52
CA LYS A 171 6.90 -4.23 -8.31
C LYS A 171 6.74 -3.14 -9.37
N GLU A 172 5.52 -2.86 -9.82
CA GLU A 172 5.23 -1.73 -10.70
C GLU A 172 5.65 -0.43 -10.01
N LEU A 173 6.55 0.31 -10.65
CA LEU A 173 7.21 1.50 -10.09
C LEU A 173 6.22 2.66 -9.94
N GLY A 174 5.24 2.74 -10.85
CA GLY A 174 4.28 3.81 -10.89
C GLY A 174 2.92 3.36 -11.38
N GLN A 175 2.00 4.30 -11.43
CA GLN A 175 0.66 4.10 -11.95
C GLN A 175 0.41 5.06 -13.10
N SER A 176 -0.44 4.64 -14.03
CA SER A 176 -1.00 5.51 -15.06
C SER A 176 -2.51 5.55 -14.89
N VAL A 177 -3.16 6.55 -15.45
CA VAL A 177 -4.63 6.63 -15.47
C VAL A 177 -5.11 6.25 -16.87
N GLY A 178 -6.17 5.42 -16.93
CA GLY A 178 -6.70 4.97 -18.20
C GLY A 178 -8.11 4.40 -18.10
N PHE A 179 -8.45 3.65 -19.14
CA PHE A 179 -9.69 2.90 -19.28
C PHE A 179 -9.42 1.41 -19.49
N ALA A 180 -10.31 0.56 -19.00
CA ALA A 180 -10.40 -0.84 -19.39
C ALA A 180 -11.75 -1.07 -20.07
N PHE A 181 -11.74 -1.27 -21.39
CA PHE A 181 -12.93 -1.42 -22.22
C PHE A 181 -13.31 -2.88 -22.44
N ASP A 182 -14.62 -3.16 -22.48
CA ASP A 182 -15.16 -4.43 -22.97
C ASP A 182 -14.81 -4.59 -24.46
N LYS A 183 -13.96 -5.59 -24.75
CA LYS A 183 -13.48 -5.85 -26.11
C LYS A 183 -14.62 -6.07 -27.11
N ALA A 184 -15.69 -6.74 -26.71
CA ALA A 184 -16.79 -7.03 -27.62
C ALA A 184 -17.50 -5.76 -28.09
N ILE A 185 -17.59 -4.74 -27.22
CA ILE A 185 -18.21 -3.44 -27.54
C ILE A 185 -17.27 -2.60 -28.43
N VAL A 186 -15.97 -2.60 -28.12
CA VAL A 186 -14.94 -1.96 -28.96
C VAL A 186 -14.99 -2.52 -30.38
N ASP A 187 -14.98 -3.84 -30.52
CA ASP A 187 -14.98 -4.51 -31.82
C ASP A 187 -16.31 -4.29 -32.57
N LYS A 188 -17.45 -4.38 -31.87
CA LYS A 188 -18.80 -4.19 -32.45
C LYS A 188 -18.97 -2.82 -33.12
N TYR A 189 -18.38 -1.78 -32.55
CA TYR A 189 -18.49 -0.40 -33.06
C TYR A 189 -17.23 0.11 -33.74
N ASN A 190 -16.19 -0.72 -33.84
CA ASN A 190 -14.88 -0.36 -34.39
C ASN A 190 -14.34 0.93 -33.73
N PHE A 191 -14.38 0.96 -32.39
CA PHE A 191 -13.85 2.09 -31.64
C PHE A 191 -12.34 2.13 -31.70
N ASP A 192 -11.81 3.29 -32.07
CA ASP A 192 -10.37 3.55 -32.14
C ASP A 192 -9.85 3.96 -30.76
N ILE A 193 -9.68 2.97 -29.88
CA ILE A 193 -9.18 3.21 -28.51
C ILE A 193 -7.69 3.53 -28.49
N GLU A 194 -6.93 3.07 -29.49
CA GLU A 194 -5.48 3.25 -29.57
C GLU A 194 -5.09 4.73 -29.74
N ASN A 195 -5.91 5.49 -30.47
CA ASN A 195 -5.69 6.90 -30.71
C ASN A 195 -6.24 7.84 -29.63
N LEU A 196 -6.77 7.33 -28.52
CA LEU A 196 -7.15 8.18 -27.38
C LEU A 196 -5.90 8.81 -26.75
N GLN A 197 -5.87 10.15 -26.64
CA GLN A 197 -4.76 10.91 -26.05
C GLN A 197 -5.19 11.71 -24.82
N LYS A 198 -6.46 12.08 -24.73
CA LYS A 198 -7.02 12.86 -23.62
C LYS A 198 -8.43 12.39 -23.28
N LEU A 199 -8.93 12.80 -22.12
CA LEU A 199 -10.24 12.38 -21.61
C LEU A 199 -11.37 12.69 -22.60
N GLU A 200 -11.30 13.85 -23.25
CA GLU A 200 -12.29 14.35 -24.20
C GLU A 200 -12.53 13.40 -25.39
N ASP A 201 -11.50 12.63 -25.77
CA ASP A 201 -11.53 11.79 -26.98
C ASP A 201 -12.51 10.61 -26.86
N ILE A 202 -13.00 10.30 -25.65
CA ILE A 202 -14.02 9.26 -25.44
C ILE A 202 -15.43 9.71 -25.85
N GLU A 203 -15.68 11.02 -26.01
CA GLU A 203 -17.03 11.55 -26.21
C GLU A 203 -17.79 10.90 -27.40
N PRO A 204 -17.18 10.67 -28.59
CA PRO A 204 -17.84 9.98 -29.69
C PRO A 204 -18.28 8.54 -29.36
N MET A 205 -17.53 7.86 -28.49
CA MET A 205 -17.89 6.52 -28.00
C MET A 205 -19.08 6.61 -27.05
N LEU A 206 -19.09 7.58 -26.12
CA LEU A 206 -20.22 7.83 -25.21
C LEU A 206 -21.52 8.11 -25.99
N GLN A 207 -21.43 8.94 -27.04
CA GLN A 207 -22.52 9.22 -27.97
C GLN A 207 -23.06 7.95 -28.63
N THR A 208 -22.17 7.10 -29.11
CA THR A 208 -22.52 5.85 -29.79
C THR A 208 -23.24 4.89 -28.84
N ILE A 209 -22.70 4.68 -27.64
CA ILE A 209 -23.30 3.82 -26.61
C ILE A 209 -24.67 4.35 -26.19
N LYS A 210 -24.80 5.67 -25.99
CA LYS A 210 -26.09 6.28 -25.65
C LYS A 210 -27.17 5.99 -26.69
N LYS A 211 -26.79 6.01 -27.97
CA LYS A 211 -27.72 5.81 -29.08
C LYS A 211 -28.03 4.35 -29.36
N LYS A 212 -27.04 3.46 -29.22
CA LYS A 212 -27.10 2.08 -29.74
C LYS A 212 -27.17 1.00 -28.66
N GLU A 213 -26.86 1.31 -27.40
CA GLU A 213 -26.85 0.37 -26.27
C GLU A 213 -27.68 0.90 -25.09
N PRO A 214 -29.03 0.96 -25.21
CA PRO A 214 -29.88 1.61 -24.21
C PRO A 214 -29.86 0.97 -22.82
N ALA A 215 -29.38 -0.28 -22.70
CA ALA A 215 -29.19 -0.97 -21.42
C ALA A 215 -27.87 -0.64 -20.72
N ILE A 216 -26.94 0.02 -21.42
CA ILE A 216 -25.61 0.37 -20.92
C ILE A 216 -25.59 1.86 -20.60
N THR A 217 -25.08 2.21 -19.42
CA THR A 217 -24.77 3.60 -19.09
C THR A 217 -23.50 4.01 -19.82
N PRO A 218 -23.51 5.04 -20.69
CA PRO A 218 -22.34 5.40 -21.48
C PRO A 218 -21.10 5.72 -20.63
N LEU A 219 -21.28 6.50 -19.56
CA LEU A 219 -20.25 6.81 -18.57
C LEU A 219 -20.86 6.61 -17.18
N PHE A 220 -20.62 5.43 -16.60
CA PHE A 220 -21.09 5.10 -15.26
C PHE A 220 -20.22 5.78 -14.20
N MET A 221 -20.84 6.47 -13.25
CA MET A 221 -20.21 7.09 -12.09
C MET A 221 -20.92 6.68 -10.80
N ASN A 222 -20.20 6.73 -9.70
CA ASN A 222 -20.73 6.48 -8.37
C ASN A 222 -20.12 7.48 -7.36
N HIS A 223 -20.41 7.28 -6.07
CA HIS A 223 -19.92 8.16 -5.00
C HIS A 223 -18.39 8.17 -4.79
N THR A 224 -17.64 7.25 -5.41
CA THR A 224 -16.17 7.12 -5.32
C THR A 224 -15.47 7.29 -6.68
N ASP A 225 -16.12 6.90 -7.77
CA ASP A 225 -15.62 6.88 -9.14
C ASP A 225 -16.28 7.99 -9.95
N THR A 226 -15.53 9.07 -10.15
CA THR A 226 -15.94 10.25 -10.91
C THR A 226 -14.81 10.65 -11.88
N MET A 227 -15.03 11.68 -12.69
CA MET A 227 -13.98 12.17 -13.61
C MET A 227 -12.80 12.86 -12.91
N PHE A 228 -12.79 12.93 -11.58
CA PHE A 228 -11.62 13.34 -10.81
C PHE A 228 -10.42 12.40 -11.04
N TRP A 229 -10.66 11.13 -11.38
CA TRP A 229 -9.58 10.18 -11.70
C TRP A 229 -8.63 10.68 -12.79
N PHE A 230 -9.12 11.51 -13.73
CA PHE A 230 -8.31 12.06 -14.82
C PHE A 230 -7.84 13.47 -14.47
N PRO A 231 -6.57 13.65 -14.05
CA PRO A 231 -6.06 14.96 -13.67
C PRO A 231 -6.15 15.95 -14.82
N VAL A 232 -6.47 17.21 -14.47
CA VAL A 232 -6.45 18.34 -15.41
C VAL A 232 -5.01 18.71 -15.78
N TYR A 233 -4.08 18.50 -14.84
CA TYR A 233 -2.67 18.86 -14.95
C TYR A 233 -1.79 17.61 -15.05
N PRO A 234 -1.57 17.06 -16.25
CA PRO A 234 -0.76 15.86 -16.43
C PRO A 234 0.73 16.08 -16.08
N ASN A 235 1.21 17.31 -16.05
CA ASN A 235 2.58 17.66 -15.63
C ASN A 235 2.61 18.31 -14.23
N ALA A 236 1.73 17.85 -13.35
CA ALA A 236 1.72 18.24 -11.95
C ALA A 236 1.62 17.02 -11.01
N GLU A 237 1.91 17.25 -9.73
CA GLU A 237 1.90 16.26 -8.65
C GLU A 237 1.28 16.83 -7.38
N ASP A 238 0.48 16.04 -6.68
CA ASP A 238 0.17 16.30 -5.27
C ASP A 238 1.40 15.94 -4.43
N ILE A 239 2.02 16.96 -3.83
CA ILE A 239 3.17 16.82 -2.95
C ILE A 239 2.82 17.04 -1.47
N ASP A 240 1.57 17.34 -1.14
CA ASP A 240 1.09 17.41 0.24
C ASP A 240 0.82 16.01 0.81
N GLY A 241 0.59 15.03 -0.08
CA GLY A 241 0.52 13.62 0.24
C GLY A 241 -0.85 13.16 0.73
N SER A 242 -1.86 14.03 0.80
CA SER A 242 -3.21 13.69 1.26
C SER A 242 -4.14 13.23 0.12
N ASN A 243 -3.98 13.72 -1.11
CA ASN A 243 -4.97 13.65 -2.20
C ASN A 243 -6.35 14.25 -1.85
N ASP A 244 -6.42 15.02 -0.76
CA ASP A 244 -7.67 15.46 -0.14
C ASP A 244 -7.82 17.00 -0.12
N ILE A 245 -6.76 17.73 -0.46
CA ILE A 245 -6.76 19.19 -0.61
C ILE A 245 -6.28 19.56 -2.01
N PRO A 246 -6.58 20.77 -2.51
CA PRO A 246 -6.39 21.07 -3.92
C PRO A 246 -5.01 21.66 -4.23
N THR A 247 -3.95 21.22 -3.55
CA THR A 247 -2.60 21.73 -3.79
C THR A 247 -1.84 20.85 -4.75
N MET A 248 -1.39 21.44 -5.87
CA MET A 248 -0.61 20.75 -6.89
C MET A 248 0.71 21.47 -7.13
N LEU A 249 1.80 20.73 -7.28
CA LEU A 249 3.09 21.20 -7.78
C LEU A 249 3.10 21.12 -9.30
N ASP A 250 3.26 22.25 -9.98
CA ASP A 250 3.58 22.28 -11.42
C ASP A 250 5.07 21.96 -11.64
N TYR A 251 5.37 20.92 -12.42
CA TYR A 251 6.75 20.50 -12.71
C TYR A 251 7.52 21.51 -13.57
N GLY A 252 6.85 22.30 -14.40
CA GLY A 252 7.49 23.29 -15.27
C GLY A 252 7.97 24.52 -14.51
N THR A 253 7.16 25.00 -13.56
CA THR A 253 7.46 26.21 -12.78
C THR A 253 8.03 25.91 -11.39
N MET A 254 7.88 24.66 -10.93
CA MET A 254 8.16 24.23 -9.56
C MET A 254 7.41 25.06 -8.52
N LYS A 255 6.19 25.50 -8.87
CA LYS A 255 5.30 26.27 -8.00
C LYS A 255 4.07 25.47 -7.61
N VAL A 256 3.73 25.57 -6.33
CA VAL A 256 2.51 25.02 -5.76
C VAL A 256 1.35 25.98 -6.06
N PHE A 257 0.22 25.46 -6.51
CA PHE A 257 -0.99 26.22 -6.81
C PHE A 257 -2.27 25.49 -6.38
N ASN A 258 -3.39 26.21 -6.33
CA ASN A 258 -4.71 25.64 -6.11
C ASN A 258 -5.30 25.14 -7.44
N GLU A 259 -5.43 23.83 -7.62
CA GLU A 259 -5.92 23.23 -8.87
C GLU A 259 -7.38 23.58 -9.21
N TYR A 260 -8.19 24.00 -8.21
CA TYR A 260 -9.58 24.40 -8.43
C TYR A 260 -9.74 25.87 -8.83
N ASP A 261 -8.71 26.70 -8.68
CA ASP A 261 -8.75 28.13 -9.02
C ASP A 261 -8.05 28.42 -10.34
N THR A 262 -8.47 27.72 -11.39
CA THR A 262 -7.85 27.79 -12.71
C THR A 262 -8.87 27.75 -13.85
N PRO A 263 -8.56 28.37 -15.01
CA PRO A 263 -9.41 28.29 -16.20
C PRO A 263 -9.57 26.86 -16.72
N GLU A 264 -8.51 26.05 -16.72
CA GLU A 264 -8.54 24.68 -17.26
C GLU A 264 -9.46 23.77 -16.43
N MET A 265 -9.50 23.95 -15.10
CA MET A 265 -10.43 23.21 -14.25
C MET A 265 -11.88 23.58 -14.57
N LEU A 266 -12.20 24.87 -14.71
CA LEU A 266 -13.55 25.31 -15.08
C LEU A 266 -13.99 24.71 -16.43
N GLU A 267 -13.11 24.72 -17.43
CA GLU A 267 -13.41 24.13 -18.74
C GLU A 267 -13.60 22.60 -18.67
N ARG A 268 -12.78 21.89 -17.88
CA ARG A 268 -12.99 20.45 -17.64
C ARG A 268 -14.34 20.18 -16.98
N LEU A 269 -14.73 20.97 -15.99
CA LEU A 269 -16.01 20.82 -15.31
C LEU A 269 -17.20 21.15 -16.22
N LYS A 270 -17.08 22.13 -17.12
CA LYS A 270 -18.08 22.42 -18.16
C LYS A 270 -18.26 21.26 -19.14
N LEU A 271 -17.17 20.60 -19.54
CA LEU A 271 -17.24 19.39 -20.37
C LEU A 271 -18.01 18.26 -19.64
N ILE A 272 -17.68 18.01 -18.38
CA ILE A 272 -18.36 16.98 -17.58
C ILE A 272 -19.85 17.32 -17.45
N ARG A 273 -20.18 18.60 -17.24
CA ARG A 273 -21.56 19.10 -17.22
C ARG A 273 -22.27 18.83 -18.55
N LYS A 274 -21.65 19.11 -19.69
CA LYS A 274 -22.20 18.80 -21.02
C LYS A 274 -22.50 17.30 -21.18
N TRP A 275 -21.62 16.42 -20.70
CA TRP A 275 -21.86 14.97 -20.73
C TRP A 275 -23.03 14.54 -19.82
N TYR A 276 -23.19 15.18 -18.67
CA TYR A 276 -24.35 14.97 -17.79
C TYR A 276 -25.66 15.41 -18.47
N GLU A 277 -25.70 16.61 -19.03
CA GLU A 277 -26.88 17.15 -19.73
C GLU A 277 -27.26 16.32 -20.97
N SER A 278 -26.26 15.77 -21.65
CA SER A 278 -26.44 14.87 -22.80
C SER A 278 -26.91 13.46 -22.37
N GLY A 279 -27.00 13.19 -21.07
CA GLY A 279 -27.44 11.92 -20.51
C GLY A 279 -26.45 10.77 -20.73
N TYR A 280 -25.16 11.08 -20.89
CA TYR A 280 -24.08 10.10 -20.94
C TYR A 280 -23.75 9.59 -19.54
N ILE A 281 -23.87 10.47 -18.53
CA ILE A 281 -23.66 10.17 -17.11
C ILE A 281 -24.98 9.75 -16.47
N ASN A 282 -24.95 8.75 -15.58
CA ASN A 282 -26.12 8.39 -14.78
C ASN A 282 -26.53 9.53 -13.84
N LYS A 283 -27.84 9.82 -13.76
CA LYS A 283 -28.39 10.96 -13.00
C LYS A 283 -27.98 10.97 -11.52
N ASN A 284 -27.91 9.79 -10.91
CA ASN A 284 -27.53 9.59 -9.51
C ASN A 284 -26.01 9.44 -9.29
N GLY A 285 -25.17 9.76 -10.28
CA GLY A 285 -23.72 9.53 -10.26
C GLY A 285 -23.03 9.90 -8.94
N ALA A 286 -23.29 11.08 -8.37
CA ALA A 286 -22.64 11.51 -7.13
C ALA A 286 -23.03 10.70 -5.88
N THR A 287 -24.06 9.86 -5.96
CA THR A 287 -24.69 9.18 -4.83
C THR A 287 -24.91 7.68 -5.05
N ASP A 288 -24.63 7.16 -6.26
CA ASP A 288 -24.76 5.74 -6.54
C ASP A 288 -23.75 4.96 -5.69
N LYS A 289 -24.20 3.83 -5.12
CA LYS A 289 -23.39 2.96 -4.27
C LYS A 289 -22.98 1.67 -4.98
N THR A 290 -23.36 1.51 -6.24
CA THR A 290 -22.90 0.39 -7.06
C THR A 290 -21.45 0.66 -7.43
N GLU A 291 -20.55 -0.20 -6.96
CA GLU A 291 -19.13 -0.13 -7.32
C GLU A 291 -18.95 -0.23 -8.83
N LEU A 292 -18.03 0.56 -9.41
CA LEU A 292 -17.80 0.58 -10.86
C LEU A 292 -17.46 -0.81 -11.41
N LYS A 293 -16.63 -1.57 -10.66
CA LYS A 293 -16.31 -2.97 -10.98
C LYS A 293 -17.54 -3.86 -11.12
N ASP A 294 -18.55 -3.67 -10.28
CA ASP A 294 -19.79 -4.45 -10.30
C ASP A 294 -20.71 -3.99 -11.43
N ALA A 295 -20.74 -2.69 -11.74
CA ALA A 295 -21.46 -2.16 -12.89
C ALA A 295 -20.91 -2.74 -14.20
N VAL A 296 -19.59 -2.82 -14.36
CA VAL A 296 -18.95 -3.44 -15.52
C VAL A 296 -19.21 -4.95 -15.55
N LYS A 297 -18.96 -5.66 -14.44
CA LYS A 297 -19.17 -7.11 -14.35
C LYS A 297 -20.60 -7.53 -14.70
N ASN A 298 -21.59 -6.73 -14.30
CA ASN A 298 -23.00 -6.99 -14.58
C ASN A 298 -23.50 -6.39 -15.90
N GLY A 299 -22.61 -5.87 -16.75
CA GLY A 299 -22.95 -5.33 -18.06
C GLY A 299 -23.73 -4.00 -18.06
N LYS A 300 -23.82 -3.31 -16.91
CA LYS A 300 -24.42 -1.96 -16.82
C LYS A 300 -23.49 -0.87 -17.33
N ALA A 301 -22.18 -1.13 -17.28
CA ALA A 301 -21.12 -0.30 -17.84
C ALA A 301 -20.27 -1.14 -18.79
N TRP A 302 -19.62 -0.46 -19.75
CA TRP A 302 -18.81 -1.10 -20.80
C TRP A 302 -17.31 -0.82 -20.67
N PHE A 303 -16.93 0.04 -19.73
CA PHE A 303 -15.55 0.20 -19.30
C PHE A 303 -15.47 0.57 -17.83
N THR A 304 -14.30 0.35 -17.25
CA THR A 304 -13.87 0.95 -15.98
C THR A 304 -12.74 1.94 -16.27
N TYR A 305 -12.43 2.81 -15.30
CA TYR A 305 -11.43 3.85 -15.41
C TYR A 305 -10.78 4.12 -14.06
N GLY A 306 -9.63 4.78 -14.09
CA GLY A 306 -8.83 5.08 -12.90
C GLY A 306 -7.40 4.59 -13.07
N ASN A 307 -6.75 4.29 -11.95
CA ASN A 307 -5.38 3.81 -11.95
C ASN A 307 -5.27 2.44 -12.63
N MET A 308 -4.30 2.35 -13.54
CA MET A 308 -3.92 1.16 -14.28
C MET A 308 -2.49 0.78 -13.91
N ASN A 309 -2.21 -0.50 -14.07
CA ASN A 309 -0.94 -1.16 -13.83
C ASN A 309 -0.64 -2.11 -15.02
N PRO A 310 0.54 -2.76 -15.05
CA PRO A 310 0.92 -3.63 -16.17
C PRO A 310 -0.05 -4.80 -16.41
N THR A 311 -0.73 -5.29 -15.37
CA THR A 311 -1.58 -6.49 -15.44
C THR A 311 -3.07 -6.18 -15.57
N SER A 312 -3.45 -4.90 -15.65
CA SER A 312 -4.85 -4.47 -15.57
C SER A 312 -5.74 -5.15 -16.62
N ALA A 313 -5.22 -5.42 -17.82
CA ALA A 313 -5.97 -6.12 -18.87
C ALA A 313 -6.42 -7.51 -18.43
N ASN A 314 -5.48 -8.28 -17.87
CA ASN A 314 -5.72 -9.62 -17.35
C ASN A 314 -6.60 -9.59 -16.10
N ASP A 315 -6.33 -8.66 -15.17
CA ASP A 315 -7.07 -8.52 -13.91
C ASP A 315 -8.56 -8.21 -14.17
N TRP A 316 -8.84 -7.27 -15.07
CA TRP A 316 -10.22 -6.94 -15.45
C TRP A 316 -10.87 -8.05 -16.28
N THR A 317 -10.11 -8.76 -17.12
CA THR A 317 -10.62 -9.92 -17.86
C THR A 317 -11.07 -11.02 -16.89
N ASN A 318 -10.25 -11.35 -15.91
CA ASN A 318 -10.56 -12.34 -14.88
C ASN A 318 -11.74 -11.91 -14.00
N LEU A 319 -11.79 -10.63 -13.59
CA LEU A 319 -12.87 -10.11 -12.76
C LEU A 319 -14.23 -10.16 -13.46
N THR A 320 -14.26 -9.84 -14.75
CA THR A 320 -15.49 -9.73 -15.53
C THR A 320 -15.88 -11.03 -16.23
N GLY A 321 -14.94 -11.98 -16.39
CA GLY A 321 -15.14 -13.21 -17.15
C GLY A 321 -15.24 -13.00 -18.66
N ARG A 322 -14.81 -11.83 -19.17
CA ARG A 322 -14.83 -11.47 -20.59
C ARG A 322 -13.59 -10.66 -20.96
N PRO A 323 -13.09 -10.74 -22.21
CA PRO A 323 -11.88 -10.02 -22.60
C PRO A 323 -12.02 -8.50 -22.44
N MET A 324 -11.06 -7.90 -21.75
CA MET A 324 -10.95 -6.45 -21.55
C MET A 324 -9.69 -5.91 -22.24
N GLN A 325 -9.75 -4.70 -22.78
CA GLN A 325 -8.62 -4.00 -23.41
C GLN A 325 -8.32 -2.70 -22.67
N ILE A 326 -7.04 -2.45 -22.36
CA ILE A 326 -6.61 -1.27 -21.60
C ILE A 326 -6.09 -0.19 -22.54
N LYS A 327 -6.45 1.06 -22.25
CA LYS A 327 -5.79 2.24 -22.81
C LYS A 327 -5.47 3.24 -21.70
N THR A 328 -4.19 3.48 -21.47
CA THR A 328 -3.71 4.57 -20.61
C THR A 328 -3.69 5.90 -21.36
N LEU A 329 -3.97 6.99 -20.65
CA LEU A 329 -3.94 8.36 -21.20
C LEU A 329 -2.75 9.19 -20.70
N LEU A 330 -2.08 8.74 -19.65
CA LEU A 330 -0.97 9.47 -19.02
C LEU A 330 0.30 8.62 -19.05
N PRO A 331 1.49 9.26 -19.04
CA PRO A 331 2.71 8.56 -18.68
C PRO A 331 2.56 7.84 -17.34
N VAL A 332 3.31 6.75 -17.15
CA VAL A 332 3.38 6.09 -15.84
C VAL A 332 4.09 7.04 -14.89
N LYS A 333 3.40 7.52 -13.86
CA LYS A 333 3.97 8.47 -12.89
C LYS A 333 4.45 7.76 -11.64
N VAL A 334 5.61 8.20 -11.15
CA VAL A 334 6.25 7.70 -9.94
C VAL A 334 6.48 8.87 -8.99
N GLY A 335 5.83 8.83 -7.83
CA GLY A 335 6.01 9.81 -6.76
C GLY A 335 6.52 9.16 -5.49
N THR A 336 6.90 9.96 -4.49
CA THR A 336 7.45 9.45 -3.21
C THR A 336 6.50 8.44 -2.55
N LYS A 337 5.22 8.80 -2.45
CA LYS A 337 4.20 7.98 -1.79
C LYS A 337 3.92 6.66 -2.52
N SER A 338 3.98 6.64 -3.85
CA SER A 338 3.72 5.40 -4.61
C SER A 338 4.78 4.32 -4.36
N LEU A 339 6.01 4.74 -4.03
CA LEU A 339 7.12 3.83 -3.73
C LEU A 339 7.23 3.45 -2.25
N GLN A 340 6.61 4.20 -1.34
CA GLN A 340 6.59 3.93 0.10
C GLN A 340 5.47 2.97 0.55
N GLY A 341 4.59 2.54 -0.37
CA GLY A 341 3.39 1.77 -0.03
C GLY A 341 3.65 0.32 0.41
N SER A 342 4.79 -0.26 0.03
CA SER A 342 5.14 -1.66 0.32
C SER A 342 6.64 -1.81 0.59
N MET A 343 7.03 -1.92 1.85
CA MET A 343 8.44 -2.03 2.22
C MET A 343 8.61 -2.88 3.48
N LEU A 344 9.80 -3.44 3.65
CA LEU A 344 10.24 -4.03 4.91
C LEU A 344 11.27 -3.12 5.58
N ALA A 345 11.02 -2.82 6.86
CA ALA A 345 11.96 -2.12 7.72
C ALA A 345 12.57 -3.09 8.73
N ILE A 346 13.81 -2.82 9.15
CA ILE A 346 14.45 -3.49 10.29
C ILE A 346 14.22 -2.63 11.53
N SER A 347 13.70 -3.23 12.60
CA SER A 347 13.47 -2.52 13.86
C SER A 347 14.77 -2.01 14.47
N ARG A 348 14.73 -0.81 15.05
CA ARG A 348 15.82 -0.30 15.90
C ARG A 348 16.14 -1.26 17.06
N THR A 349 15.16 -2.02 17.55
CA THR A 349 15.34 -2.94 18.69
C THR A 349 15.92 -4.30 18.30
N SER A 350 16.01 -4.61 17.01
CA SER A 350 16.53 -5.90 16.51
C SER A 350 17.91 -6.19 17.08
N LYS A 351 18.10 -7.44 17.50
CA LYS A 351 19.41 -7.96 17.90
C LYS A 351 20.18 -8.58 16.74
N ASN A 352 19.53 -8.71 15.57
CA ASN A 352 20.05 -9.41 14.40
C ASN A 352 19.90 -8.59 13.10
N PRO A 353 20.28 -7.29 13.06
CA PRO A 353 20.05 -6.46 11.88
C PRO A 353 20.82 -6.95 10.64
N GLU A 354 22.04 -7.47 10.83
CA GLU A 354 22.84 -8.06 9.74
C GLU A 354 22.14 -9.26 9.11
N ARG A 355 21.61 -10.17 9.95
CA ARG A 355 20.89 -11.36 9.47
C ARG A 355 19.57 -11.00 8.80
N SER A 356 18.87 -10.01 9.35
CA SER A 356 17.63 -9.50 8.76
C SER A 356 17.89 -8.94 7.36
N MET A 357 18.98 -8.19 7.15
CA MET A 357 19.35 -7.71 5.83
C MET A 357 19.74 -8.85 4.86
N MET A 358 20.44 -9.89 5.33
CA MET A 358 20.72 -11.06 4.50
C MET A 358 19.43 -11.79 4.07
N PHE A 359 18.45 -11.91 4.96
CA PHE A 359 17.13 -12.45 4.63
C PHE A 359 16.41 -11.57 3.60
N ILE A 360 16.43 -10.25 3.80
CA ILE A 360 15.89 -9.29 2.83
C ILE A 360 16.57 -9.46 1.46
N ASN A 361 17.89 -9.62 1.39
CA ASN A 361 18.56 -9.92 0.12
C ASN A 361 17.99 -11.18 -0.55
N LEU A 362 17.85 -12.27 0.21
CA LEU A 362 17.35 -13.54 -0.33
C LEU A 362 15.92 -13.43 -0.88
N ILE A 363 15.00 -12.70 -0.23
CA ILE A 363 13.64 -12.55 -0.77
C ILE A 363 13.60 -11.65 -2.02
N HIS A 364 14.68 -10.91 -2.30
CA HIS A 364 14.82 -10.12 -3.52
C HIS A 364 15.54 -10.88 -4.64
N THR A 365 16.28 -11.95 -4.35
CA THR A 365 17.17 -12.58 -5.34
C THR A 365 17.02 -14.10 -5.47
N ASP A 366 16.39 -14.77 -4.50
CA ASP A 366 16.23 -16.22 -4.47
C ASP A 366 14.77 -16.63 -4.80
N PRO A 367 14.50 -17.09 -6.04
CA PRO A 367 13.14 -17.48 -6.43
C PRO A 367 12.61 -18.68 -5.66
N VAL A 368 13.46 -19.55 -5.10
CA VAL A 368 12.97 -20.70 -4.32
C VAL A 368 12.41 -20.22 -3.00
N LEU A 369 13.17 -19.40 -2.26
CA LEU A 369 12.68 -18.81 -1.01
C LEU A 369 11.46 -17.93 -1.24
N TYR A 370 11.50 -17.07 -2.26
CA TYR A 370 10.42 -16.15 -2.56
C TYR A 370 9.10 -16.89 -2.84
N ASN A 371 9.14 -17.94 -3.68
CA ASN A 371 7.94 -18.71 -3.99
C ASN A 371 7.49 -19.61 -2.84
N MET A 372 8.40 -20.12 -2.01
CA MET A 372 8.03 -20.85 -0.79
C MET A 372 7.28 -19.94 0.20
N LEU A 373 7.73 -18.68 0.35
CA LEU A 373 7.04 -17.68 1.16
C LEU A 373 5.64 -17.34 0.59
N THR A 374 5.52 -17.16 -0.72
CA THR A 374 4.29 -16.59 -1.31
C THR A 374 3.26 -17.62 -1.76
N PHE A 375 3.69 -18.82 -2.17
CA PHE A 375 2.81 -19.92 -2.61
C PHE A 375 2.75 -21.08 -1.60
N GLY A 376 3.73 -21.21 -0.71
CA GLY A 376 3.81 -22.32 0.23
C GLY A 376 4.44 -23.58 -0.39
N LEU A 377 3.85 -24.75 -0.19
CA LEU A 377 4.45 -26.05 -0.53
C LEU A 377 3.80 -26.65 -1.79
N GLU A 378 4.63 -27.12 -2.72
CA GLU A 378 4.18 -27.82 -3.92
C GLU A 378 3.45 -29.13 -3.55
N GLY A 379 2.35 -29.43 -4.26
CA GLY A 379 1.49 -30.60 -4.02
C GLY A 379 0.54 -30.44 -2.83
N LYS A 380 0.68 -29.39 -2.02
CA LYS A 380 -0.21 -29.08 -0.89
C LYS A 380 -0.95 -27.75 -1.07
N HIS A 381 -0.20 -26.69 -1.38
CA HIS A 381 -0.74 -25.32 -1.53
C HIS A 381 -0.87 -24.90 -3.00
N TYR A 382 0.00 -25.44 -3.88
CA TYR A 382 -0.07 -25.23 -5.32
C TYR A 382 0.45 -26.46 -6.08
N ASN A 383 0.09 -26.58 -7.35
CA ASN A 383 0.66 -27.56 -8.28
C ASN A 383 1.43 -26.85 -9.40
N LYS A 384 2.59 -27.38 -9.79
CA LYS A 384 3.25 -26.98 -11.05
C LYS A 384 2.56 -27.70 -12.22
N LEU A 385 2.36 -26.96 -13.30
CA LEU A 385 1.78 -27.46 -14.53
C LEU A 385 2.87 -27.74 -15.56
N SER A 386 2.55 -28.54 -16.59
CA SER A 386 3.50 -28.95 -17.63
C SER A 386 4.02 -27.80 -18.50
N ASP A 387 3.29 -26.69 -18.55
CA ASP A 387 3.66 -25.47 -19.28
C ASP A 387 4.57 -24.53 -18.46
N GLY A 388 4.93 -24.92 -17.23
CA GLY A 388 5.77 -24.12 -16.34
C GLY A 388 5.01 -23.12 -15.47
N THR A 389 3.68 -23.00 -15.61
CA THR A 389 2.84 -22.19 -14.72
C THR A 389 2.47 -22.94 -13.45
N VAL A 390 1.83 -22.24 -12.50
CA VAL A 390 1.31 -22.83 -11.27
C VAL A 390 -0.20 -22.68 -11.14
N GLU A 391 -0.82 -23.64 -10.47
CA GLU A 391 -2.22 -23.59 -10.06
C GLU A 391 -2.30 -23.63 -8.53
N LEU A 392 -2.87 -22.59 -7.92
CA LEU A 392 -3.17 -22.58 -6.49
C LEU A 392 -4.25 -23.63 -6.18
N ILE A 393 -4.05 -24.40 -5.12
CA ILE A 393 -5.05 -25.32 -4.59
C ILE A 393 -5.99 -24.50 -3.69
N PRO A 394 -7.29 -24.39 -4.02
CA PRO A 394 -8.25 -23.65 -3.21
C PRO A 394 -8.35 -24.20 -1.78
N ASP A 395 -8.55 -23.32 -0.80
CA ASP A 395 -8.70 -23.66 0.62
C ASP A 395 -7.56 -24.53 1.19
N SER A 396 -6.37 -24.48 0.57
CA SER A 396 -5.23 -25.33 0.89
C SER A 396 -4.57 -25.06 2.23
N GLY A 397 -5.02 -24.04 2.95
CA GLY A 397 -4.59 -23.74 4.31
C GLY A 397 -3.53 -22.67 4.43
N TYR A 398 -2.90 -22.24 3.31
CA TYR A 398 -1.83 -21.24 3.28
C TYR A 398 -2.15 -20.00 2.41
N ASN A 399 -2.07 -18.81 3.00
CA ASN A 399 -2.16 -17.50 2.37
C ASN A 399 -1.42 -16.43 3.21
N SER A 400 -0.31 -16.82 3.87
CA SER A 400 0.28 -16.00 4.92
C SER A 400 1.00 -14.75 4.45
N VAL A 401 1.59 -14.81 3.25
CA VAL A 401 2.45 -13.77 2.71
C VAL A 401 2.02 -13.47 1.29
N SER A 402 1.47 -12.27 1.07
CA SER A 402 1.12 -11.83 -0.27
C SER A 402 2.33 -11.24 -0.99
N GLN A 403 2.44 -11.51 -2.29
CA GLN A 403 3.55 -11.08 -3.14
C GLN A 403 3.82 -9.56 -3.10
N TRP A 404 2.76 -8.75 -3.04
CA TRP A 404 2.89 -7.29 -3.02
C TRP A 404 3.53 -6.71 -1.75
N MET A 405 3.74 -7.53 -0.71
CA MET A 405 4.26 -7.11 0.59
C MET A 405 5.77 -7.27 0.73
N ILE A 406 6.40 -8.15 -0.08
CA ILE A 406 7.76 -8.59 0.15
C ILE A 406 8.56 -8.74 -1.14
N GLY A 407 9.88 -8.51 -1.04
CA GLY A 407 10.84 -9.03 -2.01
C GLY A 407 10.71 -8.47 -3.42
N ASN A 408 11.09 -9.30 -4.39
CA ASN A 408 10.99 -8.98 -5.81
C ASN A 408 9.87 -9.78 -6.47
N VAL A 409 8.78 -9.10 -6.85
CA VAL A 409 7.60 -9.74 -7.44
C VAL A 409 7.91 -10.44 -8.76
N LEU A 410 8.98 -10.02 -9.46
CA LEU A 410 9.41 -10.64 -10.72
C LEU A 410 9.96 -12.06 -10.52
N LEU A 411 10.30 -12.46 -9.29
CA LEU A 411 10.69 -13.84 -8.96
C LEU A 411 9.51 -14.79 -8.80
N SER A 412 8.30 -14.25 -8.67
CA SER A 412 7.09 -15.05 -8.49
C SER A 412 6.84 -15.97 -9.68
N TYR A 413 6.42 -17.20 -9.41
CA TYR A 413 5.78 -18.05 -10.39
C TYR A 413 4.60 -17.34 -11.05
N ILE A 414 4.35 -17.70 -12.31
CA ILE A 414 3.20 -17.24 -13.08
C ILE A 414 2.06 -18.22 -12.83
N ASN A 415 0.93 -17.72 -12.32
CA ASN A 415 -0.29 -18.51 -12.16
C ASN A 415 -0.92 -18.79 -13.54
N LYS A 416 -1.57 -19.93 -13.73
CA LYS A 416 -2.23 -20.28 -15.01
C LYS A 416 -3.25 -19.26 -15.52
N ASN A 417 -3.79 -18.42 -14.63
CA ASN A 417 -4.75 -17.36 -14.96
C ASN A 417 -4.10 -15.96 -15.08
N GLU A 418 -2.77 -15.88 -15.00
CA GLU A 418 -2.01 -14.65 -15.21
C GLU A 418 -1.57 -14.52 -16.68
N ASP A 419 -1.25 -13.29 -17.06
CA ASP A 419 -0.60 -13.03 -18.34
C ASP A 419 0.80 -13.69 -18.37
N PRO A 420 1.10 -14.59 -19.32
CA PRO A 420 2.42 -15.22 -19.42
C PRO A 420 3.55 -14.21 -19.67
N ALA A 421 3.24 -13.01 -20.18
CA ALA A 421 4.17 -11.91 -20.36
C ALA A 421 4.29 -10.99 -19.14
N ARG A 422 3.70 -11.32 -17.98
CA ARG A 422 3.67 -10.47 -16.77
C ARG A 422 5.03 -9.84 -16.44
N VAL A 423 6.11 -10.62 -16.40
CA VAL A 423 7.45 -10.10 -16.08
C VAL A 423 7.89 -9.02 -17.08
N GLU A 424 7.64 -9.24 -18.37
CA GLU A 424 7.98 -8.28 -19.42
C GLU A 424 7.11 -7.02 -19.36
N LEU A 425 5.82 -7.18 -19.06
CA LEU A 425 4.90 -6.07 -18.84
C LEU A 425 5.38 -5.17 -17.70
N TYR A 426 5.78 -5.75 -16.56
CA TYR A 426 6.34 -4.98 -15.44
C TYR A 426 7.63 -4.25 -15.83
N LYS A 427 8.56 -4.92 -16.54
CA LYS A 427 9.80 -4.29 -17.01
C LYS A 427 9.52 -3.11 -17.92
N THR A 428 8.72 -3.32 -18.97
CA THR A 428 8.33 -2.28 -19.92
C THR A 428 7.62 -1.11 -19.22
N TRP A 429 6.73 -1.39 -18.27
CA TRP A 429 6.03 -0.36 -17.51
C TRP A 429 6.98 0.48 -16.64
N ASN A 430 7.93 -0.19 -15.98
CA ASN A 430 8.92 0.47 -15.14
C ASN A 430 9.93 1.29 -15.95
N GLU A 431 10.34 0.80 -17.13
CA GLU A 431 11.22 1.53 -18.05
C GLU A 431 10.55 2.79 -18.64
N ASN A 432 9.24 2.74 -18.89
CA ASN A 432 8.46 3.87 -19.40
C ASN A 432 7.93 4.82 -18.31
N SER A 433 8.40 4.66 -17.06
CA SER A 433 7.98 5.46 -15.94
C SER A 433 8.69 6.81 -15.85
N THR A 434 7.92 7.87 -15.59
CA THR A 434 8.44 9.21 -15.31
C THR A 434 8.53 9.41 -13.80
N ILE A 435 9.76 9.59 -13.32
CA ILE A 435 10.06 9.85 -11.92
C ILE A 435 9.80 11.32 -11.59
N SER A 436 9.12 11.57 -10.46
CA SER A 436 8.91 12.91 -9.91
C SER A 436 10.24 13.66 -9.74
N PRO A 437 10.32 14.95 -10.13
CA PRO A 437 11.51 15.77 -9.92
C PRO A 437 11.76 16.06 -8.44
N VAL A 438 10.81 15.74 -7.55
CA VAL A 438 10.89 15.97 -6.10
C VAL A 438 10.77 14.65 -5.34
N LEU A 439 11.19 13.54 -5.96
CA LEU A 439 11.19 12.23 -5.32
C LEU A 439 11.96 12.25 -4.00
N GLY A 440 11.31 11.78 -2.94
CA GLY A 440 11.79 11.83 -1.56
C GLY A 440 11.26 13.02 -0.75
N PHE A 441 10.68 14.05 -1.38
CA PHE A 441 10.02 15.12 -0.66
C PHE A 441 8.81 14.58 0.10
N VAL A 442 8.70 14.98 1.38
CA VAL A 442 7.47 14.79 2.14
C VAL A 442 7.13 16.03 2.95
N PHE A 443 5.87 16.44 2.86
CA PHE A 443 5.35 17.59 3.54
C PHE A 443 5.16 17.38 5.05
N ASP A 444 5.77 18.25 5.86
CA ASP A 444 5.44 18.40 7.28
C ASP A 444 4.25 19.36 7.43
N SER A 445 3.06 18.80 7.58
CA SER A 445 1.82 19.56 7.75
C SER A 445 1.57 20.08 9.17
N SER A 446 2.49 19.84 10.12
CA SER A 446 2.26 20.14 11.56
C SER A 446 1.90 21.61 11.83
N LYS A 447 2.44 22.56 11.05
CA LYS A 447 2.15 24.00 11.20
C LYS A 447 0.80 24.44 10.63
N VAL A 448 0.19 23.64 9.76
CA VAL A 448 -1.04 24.00 9.03
C VAL A 448 -2.14 22.94 9.17
N GLN A 449 -2.02 22.04 10.15
CA GLN A 449 -2.89 20.88 10.30
C GLN A 449 -4.38 21.25 10.43
N SER A 450 -4.71 22.36 11.10
CA SER A 450 -6.09 22.87 11.20
C SER A 450 -6.67 23.27 9.85
N GLN A 451 -5.87 23.91 8.99
CA GLN A 451 -6.25 24.34 7.66
C GLN A 451 -6.48 23.12 6.78
N ILE A 452 -5.58 22.13 6.80
CA ILE A 452 -5.73 20.86 6.07
C ILE A 452 -7.10 20.23 6.37
N GLY A 453 -7.45 20.08 7.65
CA GLY A 453 -8.75 19.50 8.04
C GLY A 453 -9.96 20.32 7.57
N ALA A 454 -9.87 21.65 7.52
CA ALA A 454 -10.93 22.50 7.00
C ALA A 454 -11.06 22.38 5.47
N LEU A 455 -9.93 22.39 4.75
CA LEU A 455 -9.85 22.27 3.30
C LEU A 455 -10.41 20.92 2.81
N THR A 456 -10.00 19.80 3.44
CA THR A 456 -10.52 18.47 3.12
C THR A 456 -12.04 18.39 3.23
N ASN A 457 -12.61 18.97 4.29
CA ASN A 457 -14.06 18.98 4.49
C ASN A 457 -14.79 19.82 3.43
N ILE A 458 -14.18 20.92 2.98
CA ILE A 458 -14.71 21.72 1.87
C ILE A 458 -14.65 20.89 0.59
N VAL A 459 -13.50 20.39 0.17
CA VAL A 459 -13.34 19.59 -1.06
C VAL A 459 -14.35 18.45 -1.13
N LYS A 460 -14.51 17.69 -0.04
CA LYS A 460 -15.47 16.59 0.05
C LYS A 460 -16.94 17.01 -0.19
N GLN A 461 -17.33 18.22 0.18
CA GLN A 461 -18.71 18.72 -0.03
C GLN A 461 -19.01 19.05 -1.50
N TYR A 462 -18.00 19.42 -2.29
CA TYR A 462 -18.19 19.96 -3.64
C TYR A 462 -17.76 18.99 -4.74
N LYS A 463 -16.66 18.25 -4.52
CA LYS A 463 -15.98 17.42 -5.52
C LYS A 463 -16.93 16.53 -6.30
N ASN A 464 -17.71 15.68 -5.63
CA ASN A 464 -18.59 14.74 -6.34
C ASN A 464 -19.67 15.44 -7.17
N THR A 465 -20.24 16.55 -6.69
CA THR A 465 -21.25 17.30 -7.44
C THR A 465 -20.65 17.94 -8.71
N LEU A 466 -19.42 18.45 -8.61
CA LEU A 466 -18.69 19.04 -9.74
C LEU A 466 -18.26 17.97 -10.75
N PHE A 467 -17.55 16.92 -10.31
CA PHE A 467 -16.98 15.89 -11.18
C PHE A 467 -17.98 14.85 -11.71
N THR A 468 -19.27 15.02 -11.40
CA THR A 468 -20.40 14.31 -12.04
C THR A 468 -21.25 15.22 -12.91
N GLY A 469 -20.96 16.53 -12.96
CA GLY A 469 -21.68 17.49 -13.80
C GLY A 469 -23.12 17.76 -13.36
N GLN A 470 -23.49 17.45 -12.12
CA GLN A 470 -24.87 17.58 -11.63
C GLN A 470 -25.34 19.04 -11.54
N LYS A 471 -24.42 19.98 -11.28
CA LYS A 471 -24.69 21.41 -11.18
C LYS A 471 -23.84 22.20 -12.18
N ASP A 472 -24.28 23.43 -12.46
CA ASP A 472 -23.47 24.41 -13.18
C ASP A 472 -22.16 24.65 -12.40
N PRO A 473 -20.98 24.38 -13.01
CA PRO A 473 -19.72 24.43 -12.29
C PRO A 473 -19.28 25.85 -11.94
N GLU A 474 -19.65 26.88 -12.71
CA GLU A 474 -19.11 28.23 -12.51
C GLU A 474 -19.48 28.85 -11.14
N PRO A 475 -20.78 28.94 -10.75
CA PRO A 475 -21.14 29.47 -9.44
C PRO A 475 -20.68 28.55 -8.29
N VAL A 476 -20.66 27.23 -8.51
CA VAL A 476 -20.31 26.25 -7.49
C VAL A 476 -18.80 26.27 -7.20
N LEU A 477 -17.97 26.33 -8.23
CA LEU A 477 -16.52 26.44 -8.12
C LEU A 477 -16.13 27.80 -7.51
N GLY A 478 -16.81 28.89 -7.89
CA GLY A 478 -16.63 30.20 -7.28
C GLY A 478 -16.91 30.21 -5.78
N GLU A 479 -18.03 29.62 -5.34
CA GLU A 479 -18.33 29.46 -3.92
C GLU A 479 -17.29 28.60 -3.19
N MET A 480 -16.89 27.49 -3.81
CA MET A 480 -15.87 26.58 -3.26
C MET A 480 -14.53 27.29 -3.06
N ASN A 481 -14.02 28.01 -4.08
CA ASN A 481 -12.75 28.73 -3.99
C ASN A 481 -12.79 29.85 -2.93
N GLN A 482 -13.92 30.55 -2.77
CA GLN A 482 -14.09 31.51 -1.66
C GLN A 482 -13.98 30.83 -0.29
N LYS A 483 -14.58 29.65 -0.13
CA LYS A 483 -14.50 28.86 1.11
C LYS A 483 -13.08 28.33 1.36
N LEU A 484 -12.40 27.82 0.34
CA LEU A 484 -11.00 27.37 0.44
C LEU A 484 -10.08 28.52 0.85
N LYS A 485 -10.26 29.70 0.25
CA LYS A 485 -9.52 30.91 0.62
C LYS A 485 -9.76 31.32 2.06
N ALA A 486 -11.01 31.35 2.50
CA ALA A 486 -11.35 31.66 3.89
C ALA A 486 -10.83 30.60 4.90
N ALA A 487 -10.64 29.36 4.45
CA ALA A 487 -10.10 28.25 5.25
C ALA A 487 -8.56 28.20 5.29
N GLY A 488 -7.89 29.06 4.53
CA GLY A 488 -6.44 29.24 4.56
C GLY A 488 -5.64 28.38 3.59
N ILE A 489 -6.17 28.17 2.36
CA ILE A 489 -5.41 27.48 1.29
C ILE A 489 -4.10 28.20 0.95
N ASP A 490 -4.08 29.54 0.99
CA ASP A 490 -2.91 30.35 0.65
C ASP A 490 -1.76 30.11 1.67
N GLU A 491 -2.09 29.95 2.95
CA GLU A 491 -1.14 29.60 4.01
C GLU A 491 -0.55 28.19 3.82
N VAL A 492 -1.39 27.22 3.42
CA VAL A 492 -0.93 25.86 3.13
C VAL A 492 0.01 25.84 1.92
N ILE A 493 -0.37 26.50 0.82
CA ILE A 493 0.48 26.63 -0.39
C ILE A 493 1.83 27.25 -0.04
N LYS A 494 1.83 28.31 0.79
CA LYS A 494 3.05 29.01 1.19
C LYS A 494 3.98 28.12 2.04
N GLU A 495 3.44 27.37 3.01
CA GLU A 495 4.25 26.46 3.82
C GLU A 495 4.78 25.29 2.98
N LEU A 496 3.95 24.72 2.10
CA LEU A 496 4.34 23.64 1.20
C LEU A 496 5.46 24.09 0.25
N GLN A 497 5.33 25.27 -0.36
CA GLN A 497 6.36 25.84 -1.22
C GLN A 497 7.65 26.12 -0.45
N PHE A 498 7.56 26.65 0.77
CA PHE A 498 8.74 26.92 1.60
C PHE A 498 9.53 25.65 1.90
N GLN A 499 8.85 24.56 2.27
CA GLN A 499 9.50 23.27 2.52
C GLN A 499 10.05 22.66 1.24
N LEU A 500 9.33 22.79 0.12
CA LEU A 500 9.81 22.32 -1.18
C LEU A 500 11.08 23.06 -1.62
N ASP A 501 11.11 24.38 -1.48
CA ASP A 501 12.28 25.18 -1.84
C ASP A 501 13.49 24.76 -0.98
N ALA A 502 13.30 24.56 0.32
CA ALA A 502 14.34 24.08 1.22
C ALA A 502 14.82 22.64 0.92
N PHE A 503 13.94 21.76 0.44
CA PHE A 503 14.31 20.39 0.03
C PHE A 503 15.17 20.36 -1.25
N ARG A 504 15.05 21.39 -2.09
CA ARG A 504 15.74 21.47 -3.38
C ARG A 504 17.09 22.19 -3.33
N GLU A 505 17.43 22.80 -2.19
CA GLU A 505 18.77 23.33 -1.88
C GLU A 505 19.68 22.23 -1.35
#